data_AF-A0A7C2DCX7-F1
#
_entry.id   AF-A0A7C2DCX7-F1
#
_cell.length_a   1.000
_cell.length_b   1.000
_cell.length_c   1.000
_cell.angle_alpha   90.00
_cell.angle_beta   90.00
_cell.angle_gamma   90.00
#
_symmetry.space_group_name_H-M   'P 1'
#
loop_
_entity.id
_entity.type
_entity.pdbx_description
1 polymer ?
#
loop_
_entity_poly.entity_id
_entity_poly.type
_entity_poly.pdbx_seq_one_letter_code
_entity_poly.pdbx_strand_id
1 'polypeptide(L)'
;MSAPISQGRTGAQGPPNAGPGKSPLPEVKYHDNNGKLRPELLDEEAMQVGKALADAGLESAQLRRFYGDVLSLRRRFEIRSAGMEPDKQESVFADILPEFRMLRAKAFYANKRSEKILPAVMKDFIQRHVNAVKNAKDFLAFCRHFEAVVAYHYAFAKK
;
A
#
# COMPACT_ATOMS: atom_id res chain seq x y z
N MET A 1 21.00 -64.81 -13.92
CA MET A 1 19.69 -64.20 -13.62
C MET A 1 19.97 -63.02 -12.69
N SER A 2 20.24 -61.83 -13.24
CA SER A 2 19.27 -60.76 -13.52
C SER A 2 18.73 -60.11 -12.24
N ALA A 3 19.11 -58.84 -12.03
CA ALA A 3 18.89 -57.99 -10.85
C ALA A 3 17.40 -57.64 -10.59
N PRO A 4 17.02 -56.98 -9.46
CA PRO A 4 17.23 -55.52 -9.31
C PRO A 4 17.45 -54.93 -7.88
N ILE A 5 18.19 -53.81 -7.85
CA ILE A 5 17.95 -52.49 -7.21
C ILE A 5 17.38 -52.40 -5.78
N SER A 6 18.09 -51.69 -4.87
CA SER A 6 17.62 -50.40 -4.29
C SER A 6 18.60 -49.83 -3.24
N GLN A 7 19.33 -48.77 -3.60
CA GLN A 7 20.05 -47.90 -2.65
C GLN A 7 19.06 -46.85 -2.13
N GLY A 8 18.76 -46.89 -0.84
CA GLY A 8 18.06 -45.81 -0.14
C GLY A 8 18.96 -44.59 0.00
N ARG A 9 18.65 -43.52 -0.75
CA ARG A 9 19.12 -42.16 -0.46
C ARG A 9 18.04 -41.43 0.33
N THR A 10 18.30 -41.21 1.61
CA THR A 10 17.55 -40.30 2.47
C THR A 10 17.75 -38.87 1.99
N GLY A 11 16.75 -38.31 1.31
CA GLY A 11 16.68 -36.89 1.01
C GLY A 11 16.35 -36.10 2.26
N ALA A 12 17.29 -35.26 2.69
CA ALA A 12 17.03 -34.22 3.69
C ALA A 12 16.00 -33.23 3.11
N GLN A 13 14.80 -33.23 3.69
CA GLN A 13 13.77 -32.25 3.40
C GLN A 13 14.24 -30.87 3.87
N GLY A 14 14.41 -29.95 2.92
CA GLY A 14 14.54 -28.52 3.21
C GLY A 14 13.26 -27.98 3.87
N PRO A 15 13.35 -26.85 4.60
CA PRO A 15 12.24 -26.33 5.36
C PRO A 15 11.05 -26.00 4.44
N PRO A 16 9.81 -26.21 4.91
CA PRO A 16 8.61 -25.97 4.11
C PRO A 16 8.53 -24.50 3.72
N ASN A 17 8.40 -24.32 2.41
CA ASN A 17 8.12 -23.08 1.71
C ASN A 17 6.96 -22.35 2.40
N ALA A 18 7.26 -21.26 3.11
CA ALA A 18 6.24 -20.37 3.65
C ALA A 18 5.53 -19.71 2.47
N GLY A 19 4.38 -20.27 2.08
CA GLY A 19 3.48 -19.67 1.10
C GLY A 19 3.10 -18.24 1.51
N PRO A 20 2.66 -17.41 0.56
CA PRO A 20 2.29 -16.02 0.85
C PRO A 20 1.14 -16.03 1.86
N GLY A 21 1.43 -15.61 3.09
CA GLY A 21 0.42 -15.45 4.13
C GLY A 21 -0.71 -14.60 3.61
N LYS A 22 -1.92 -15.17 3.57
CA LYS A 22 -3.15 -14.41 3.37
C LYS A 22 -3.16 -13.30 4.42
N SER A 23 -3.01 -12.05 3.99
CA SER A 23 -3.19 -10.90 4.89
C SER A 23 -4.64 -10.97 5.40
N PRO A 24 -4.88 -11.04 6.73
CA PRO A 24 -6.21 -11.25 7.31
C PRO A 24 -7.10 -10.00 7.28
N LEU A 25 -6.74 -8.98 6.50
CA LEU A 25 -7.45 -7.70 6.46
C LEU A 25 -8.26 -7.61 5.15
N PRO A 26 -9.50 -7.11 5.21
CA PRO A 26 -10.41 -7.07 4.06
C PRO A 26 -9.83 -6.26 2.90
N GLU A 27 -10.21 -6.64 1.68
CA GLU A 27 -9.80 -5.99 0.44
C GLU A 27 -10.29 -4.53 0.40
N VAL A 28 -9.41 -3.59 0.07
CA VAL A 28 -9.76 -2.17 -0.01
C VAL A 28 -10.62 -1.94 -1.24
N LYS A 29 -11.83 -1.41 -1.03
CA LYS A 29 -12.74 -0.97 -2.10
C LYS A 29 -12.81 0.56 -2.11
N TYR A 30 -12.38 1.17 -3.20
CA TYR A 30 -12.40 2.64 -3.37
C TYR A 30 -13.76 3.19 -3.79
N HIS A 31 -14.48 2.42 -4.60
CA HIS A 31 -15.68 2.88 -5.28
C HIS A 31 -16.90 2.08 -4.83
N ASP A 32 -18.05 2.74 -4.79
CA ASP A 32 -19.35 2.10 -4.60
C ASP A 32 -19.79 1.35 -5.86
N ASN A 33 -20.96 0.72 -5.81
CA ASN A 33 -21.54 -0.01 -6.95
C ASN A 33 -21.84 0.88 -8.17
N ASN A 34 -21.88 2.20 -7.98
CA ASN A 34 -22.11 3.19 -9.03
C ASN A 34 -20.79 3.78 -9.56
N GLY A 35 -19.64 3.26 -9.08
CA GLY A 35 -18.32 3.75 -9.45
C GLY A 35 -17.97 5.12 -8.84
N LYS A 36 -18.71 5.62 -7.84
CA LYS A 36 -18.37 6.86 -7.12
C LYS A 36 -17.42 6.56 -5.99
N LEU A 37 -16.56 7.52 -5.64
CA LEU A 37 -15.68 7.41 -4.48
C LEU A 37 -16.53 7.24 -3.22
N ARG A 38 -16.23 6.23 -2.41
CA ARG A 38 -16.94 5.98 -1.16
C ARG A 38 -16.67 7.11 -0.16
N PRO A 39 -17.71 7.78 0.37
CA PRO A 39 -17.53 8.85 1.35
C PRO A 39 -16.78 8.41 2.61
N GLU A 40 -17.05 7.18 3.09
CA GLU A 40 -16.42 6.62 4.30
C GLU A 40 -14.89 6.61 4.23
N LEU A 41 -14.32 6.51 3.01
CA LEU A 41 -12.87 6.57 2.83
C LEU A 41 -12.29 7.93 3.19
N LEU A 42 -13.02 9.02 2.98
CA LEU A 42 -12.51 10.35 3.29
C LEU A 42 -12.88 10.83 4.70
N ASP A 43 -13.69 10.03 5.41
CA ASP A 43 -14.19 10.36 6.73
C ASP A 43 -13.86 9.26 7.74
N GLU A 44 -14.81 8.39 8.09
CA GLU A 44 -14.67 7.42 9.17
C GLU A 44 -13.45 6.49 9.01
N GLU A 45 -13.22 5.90 7.84
CA GLU A 45 -12.07 5.01 7.62
C GLU A 45 -10.75 5.78 7.69
N ALA A 46 -10.68 6.99 7.12
CA ALA A 46 -9.49 7.82 7.21
C ALA A 46 -9.20 8.26 8.64
N MET A 47 -10.23 8.59 9.42
CA MET A 47 -10.12 8.94 10.83
C MET A 47 -9.58 7.76 11.64
N GLN A 48 -10.14 6.57 11.45
CA GLN A 48 -9.70 5.35 12.13
C GLN A 48 -8.22 5.06 11.85
N VAL A 49 -7.80 5.13 10.58
CA VAL A 49 -6.40 4.92 10.21
C VAL A 49 -5.50 6.04 10.76
N GLY A 50 -5.86 7.31 10.60
CA GLY A 50 -5.09 8.45 11.09
C GLY A 50 -4.86 8.38 12.59
N LYS A 51 -5.90 8.04 13.36
CA LYS A 51 -5.82 7.81 14.80
C LYS A 51 -4.93 6.61 15.14
N ALA A 52 -5.11 5.48 14.46
CA ALA A 52 -4.29 4.29 14.70
C ALA A 52 -2.80 4.54 14.43
N LEU A 53 -2.47 5.35 13.43
CA LEU A 53 -1.09 5.76 13.15
C LEU A 53 -0.53 6.66 14.26
N ALA A 54 -1.33 7.59 14.78
CA ALA A 54 -0.95 8.48 15.88
C ALA A 54 -0.74 7.69 17.19
N ASP A 55 -1.67 6.80 17.52
CA ASP A 55 -1.61 5.94 18.71
C ASP A 55 -0.41 4.98 18.64
N ALA A 56 -0.05 4.52 17.44
CA ALA A 56 1.15 3.71 17.21
C ALA A 56 2.47 4.51 17.27
N GLY A 57 2.41 5.82 17.54
CA GLY A 57 3.58 6.68 17.68
C GLY A 57 4.28 7.02 16.37
N LEU A 58 3.59 6.95 15.22
CA LEU A 58 4.19 7.37 13.95
C LEU A 58 4.48 8.87 13.98
N GLU A 59 5.75 9.23 13.78
CA GLU A 59 6.16 10.64 13.68
C GLU A 59 5.57 11.33 12.45
N SER A 60 5.08 12.57 12.64
CA SER A 60 4.52 13.38 11.56
C SER A 60 5.52 13.63 10.41
N ALA A 61 6.81 13.68 10.71
CA ALA A 61 7.87 13.81 9.69
C ALA A 61 7.97 12.57 8.79
N GLN A 62 7.84 11.37 9.38
CA GLN A 62 7.88 10.13 8.62
C GLN A 62 6.60 9.95 7.78
N LEU A 63 5.44 10.28 8.34
CA LEU A 63 4.18 10.29 7.59
C LEU A 63 4.26 11.28 6.41
N ARG A 64 4.76 12.50 6.66
CA ARG A 64 4.94 13.52 5.63
C ARG A 64 5.86 13.07 4.50
N ARG A 65 6.91 12.30 4.77
CA ARG A 65 7.80 11.75 3.74
C ARG A 65 7.05 10.84 2.77
N PHE A 66 6.27 9.88 3.29
CA PHE A 66 5.46 9.00 2.43
C PHE A 66 4.38 9.77 1.68
N TYR A 67 3.71 10.72 2.34
CA TYR A 67 2.71 11.55 1.69
C TYR A 67 3.31 12.43 0.59
N GLY A 68 4.51 12.98 0.80
CA GLY A 68 5.23 13.77 -0.19
C GLY A 68 5.57 12.98 -1.45
N ASP A 69 5.98 11.71 -1.31
CA ASP A 69 6.20 10.81 -2.45
C ASP A 69 4.90 10.62 -3.26
N VAL A 70 3.77 10.39 -2.59
CA VAL A 70 2.45 10.23 -3.22
C VAL A 70 1.99 11.51 -3.90
N LEU A 71 2.15 12.67 -3.25
CA LEU A 71 1.78 13.96 -3.82
C LEU A 71 2.61 14.28 -5.07
N SER A 72 3.91 13.94 -5.07
CA SER A 72 4.77 14.07 -6.25
C SER A 72 4.31 13.19 -7.41
N LEU A 73 3.95 11.94 -7.14
CA LEU A 73 3.39 11.02 -8.14
C LEU A 73 2.05 11.54 -8.69
N ARG A 74 1.15 11.99 -7.81
CA ARG A 74 -0.15 12.58 -8.18
C ARG A 74 0.04 13.79 -9.09
N ARG A 75 0.90 14.72 -8.72
CA ARG A 75 1.18 15.93 -9.52
C ARG A 75 1.72 15.57 -10.90
N ARG A 76 2.66 14.62 -10.99
CA ARG A 76 3.19 14.14 -12.28
C ARG A 76 2.11 13.49 -13.13
N PHE A 77 1.25 12.67 -12.53
CA PHE A 77 0.09 12.09 -13.21
C PHE A 77 -0.83 13.20 -13.76
N GLU A 78 -1.31 14.11 -12.90
CA GLU A 78 -2.25 15.18 -13.27
C GLU A 78 -1.72 16.08 -14.40
N ILE A 79 -0.43 16.45 -14.36
CA ILE A 79 0.20 17.24 -15.42
C ILE A 79 0.25 16.46 -16.74
N ARG A 80 0.65 15.19 -16.69
CA ARG A 80 0.83 14.36 -17.89
C ARG A 80 -0.49 13.88 -18.49
N SER A 81 -1.57 13.81 -17.70
CA SER A 81 -2.88 13.33 -18.13
C SER A 81 -3.89 14.45 -18.41
N ALA A 82 -3.51 15.71 -18.18
CA ALA A 82 -4.37 16.87 -18.42
C ALA A 82 -4.92 16.91 -19.85
N GLY A 83 -6.24 17.00 -19.98
CA GLY A 83 -6.94 17.05 -21.27
C GLY A 83 -6.93 15.73 -22.06
N MET A 84 -6.48 14.62 -21.46
CA MET A 84 -6.50 13.31 -22.09
C MET A 84 -7.79 12.54 -21.80
N GLU A 85 -8.24 11.80 -22.81
CA GLU A 85 -9.30 10.79 -22.66
C GLU A 85 -8.90 9.68 -21.67
N PRO A 86 -9.86 9.03 -20.98
CA PRO A 86 -9.59 8.04 -19.92
C PRO A 86 -8.58 6.95 -20.30
N ASP A 87 -8.67 6.37 -21.50
CA ASP A 87 -7.75 5.31 -21.95
C ASP A 87 -6.30 5.78 -22.01
N LYS A 88 -6.07 7.04 -22.38
CA LYS A 88 -4.73 7.65 -22.39
C LYS A 88 -4.25 7.97 -20.98
N GLN A 89 -5.16 8.33 -20.07
CA GLN A 89 -4.82 8.51 -18.66
C GLN A 89 -4.31 7.20 -18.04
N GLU A 90 -4.88 6.05 -18.41
CA GLU A 90 -4.39 4.73 -17.96
C GLU A 90 -2.96 4.46 -18.43
N SER A 91 -2.59 4.88 -19.65
CA SER A 91 -1.20 4.78 -20.12
C SER A 91 -0.25 5.64 -19.27
N VAL A 92 -0.65 6.85 -18.89
CA VAL A 92 0.14 7.71 -17.99
C VAL A 92 0.25 7.05 -16.61
N PHE A 93 -0.84 6.46 -16.11
CA PHE A 93 -0.82 5.75 -14.84
C PHE A 93 0.09 4.51 -14.87
N ALA A 94 0.12 3.76 -15.97
CA ALA A 94 1.01 2.61 -16.13
C ALA A 94 2.50 2.99 -15.94
N ASP A 95 2.90 4.20 -16.34
CA ASP A 95 4.26 4.73 -16.10
C ASP A 95 4.50 5.11 -14.63
N ILE A 96 3.46 5.57 -13.93
CA ILE A 96 3.51 5.97 -12.51
C ILE A 96 3.48 4.75 -11.58
N LEU A 97 2.82 3.68 -11.99
CA LEU A 97 2.55 2.49 -11.19
C LEU A 97 3.81 1.81 -10.60
N PRO A 98 4.94 1.65 -11.32
CA PRO A 98 6.17 1.10 -10.75
C PRO A 98 6.70 1.93 -9.57
N GLU A 99 6.71 3.25 -9.71
CA GLU A 99 7.16 4.16 -8.66
C GLU A 99 6.18 4.16 -7.47
N PHE A 100 4.88 4.11 -7.74
CA PHE A 100 3.86 3.94 -6.71
C PHE A 100 4.07 2.64 -5.93
N ARG A 101 4.37 1.53 -6.61
CA ARG A 101 4.68 0.23 -5.98
C ARG A 101 5.96 0.27 -5.15
N MET A 102 6.87 1.20 -5.41
CA MET A 102 8.09 1.39 -4.60
C MET A 102 7.77 1.81 -3.15
N LEU A 103 6.61 2.43 -2.91
CA LEU A 103 6.16 2.77 -1.55
C LEU A 103 6.11 1.53 -0.65
N ARG A 104 5.66 0.39 -1.19
CA ARG A 104 5.64 -0.89 -0.48
C ARG A 104 7.06 -1.32 -0.07
N ALA A 105 8.01 -1.29 -1.00
CA ALA A 105 9.40 -1.66 -0.70
C ALA A 105 10.01 -0.74 0.38
N LYS A 106 9.79 0.58 0.26
CA LYS A 106 10.21 1.57 1.27
C LYS A 106 9.61 1.28 2.65
N ALA A 107 8.32 0.95 2.71
CA ALA A 107 7.63 0.66 3.95
C ALA A 107 8.16 -0.62 4.63
N PHE A 108 8.37 -1.71 3.87
CA PHE A 108 8.96 -2.94 4.40
C PHE A 108 10.35 -2.73 4.95
N TYR A 109 11.20 -2.00 4.22
CA TYR A 109 12.56 -1.72 4.66
C TYR A 109 12.59 -0.87 5.94
N ALA A 110 11.80 0.21 6.00
CA ALA A 110 11.75 1.09 7.16
C ALA A 110 11.19 0.38 8.40
N ASN A 111 10.13 -0.41 8.27
CA ASN A 111 9.58 -1.21 9.37
C ASN A 111 10.57 -2.29 9.85
N LYS A 112 11.21 -3.02 8.93
CA LYS A 112 12.24 -4.02 9.28
C LYS A 112 13.42 -3.40 10.03
N ARG A 113 13.80 -2.17 9.66
CA ARG A 113 14.88 -1.43 10.35
C ARG A 113 14.48 -1.06 11.77
N SER A 114 13.25 -0.61 11.98
CA SER A 114 12.68 -0.39 13.32
C SER A 114 11.17 -0.16 13.26
N GLU A 115 10.43 -0.89 14.08
CA GLU A 115 9.00 -0.64 14.28
C GLU A 115 8.72 0.70 14.96
N LYS A 116 9.71 1.29 15.66
CA LYS A 116 9.61 2.65 16.20
C LYS A 116 9.67 3.71 15.09
N ILE A 117 10.42 3.45 14.02
CA ILE A 117 10.54 4.38 12.88
C ILE A 117 9.31 4.29 11.98
N LEU A 118 8.87 3.07 11.69
CA LEU A 118 7.67 2.82 10.90
C LEU A 118 6.85 1.71 11.56
N PRO A 119 5.78 2.05 12.29
CA PRO A 119 4.91 1.05 12.92
C PRO A 119 4.29 0.11 11.89
N ALA A 120 3.96 -1.11 12.33
CA ALA A 120 3.35 -2.13 11.46
C ALA A 120 2.06 -1.62 10.79
N VAL A 121 1.25 -0.82 11.51
CA VAL A 121 0.01 -0.21 10.99
C VAL A 121 0.28 0.61 9.72
N MET A 122 1.36 1.39 9.68
CA MET A 122 1.73 2.18 8.51
C MET A 122 2.22 1.30 7.36
N LYS A 123 3.04 0.29 7.65
CA LYS A 123 3.49 -0.68 6.63
C LYS A 123 2.30 -1.41 6.00
N ASP A 124 1.38 -1.89 6.82
CA ASP A 124 0.22 -2.65 6.37
C ASP A 124 -0.79 -1.77 5.65
N PHE A 125 -0.93 -0.49 6.05
CA PHE A 125 -1.66 0.52 5.27
C PHE A 125 -1.10 0.63 3.85
N ILE A 126 0.20 0.94 3.71
CA ILE A 126 0.83 1.09 2.39
C ILE A 126 0.72 -0.21 1.57
N GLN A 127 1.02 -1.36 2.18
CA GLN A 127 0.94 -2.66 1.52
C GLN A 127 -0.45 -2.96 0.97
N ARG A 128 -1.51 -2.69 1.75
CA ARG A 128 -2.90 -2.91 1.33
C ARG A 128 -3.28 -2.03 0.16
N HIS A 129 -3.02 -0.72 0.26
CA HIS A 129 -3.41 0.22 -0.78
C HIS A 129 -2.60 0.04 -2.08
N VAL A 130 -1.30 -0.27 -1.99
CA VAL A 130 -0.50 -0.63 -3.18
C VAL A 130 -1.04 -1.87 -3.89
N ASN A 131 -1.57 -2.85 -3.16
CA ASN A 131 -2.21 -4.01 -3.77
C ASN A 131 -3.57 -3.67 -4.38
N ALA A 132 -4.34 -2.79 -3.75
CA ALA A 132 -5.71 -2.48 -4.15
C ALA A 132 -5.81 -1.54 -5.37
N VAL A 133 -4.85 -0.63 -5.56
CA VAL A 133 -4.85 0.27 -6.71
C VAL A 133 -4.57 -0.51 -8.00
N LYS A 134 -5.53 -0.53 -8.93
CA LYS A 134 -5.40 -1.25 -10.22
C LYS A 134 -5.37 -0.34 -11.44
N ASN A 135 -5.97 0.84 -11.35
CA ASN A 135 -6.15 1.77 -12.46
C ASN A 135 -5.95 3.22 -11.98
N ALA A 136 -5.98 4.18 -12.92
CA ALA A 136 -5.76 5.59 -12.63
C ALA A 136 -6.79 6.16 -11.64
N LYS A 137 -8.04 5.69 -11.74
CA LYS A 137 -9.13 6.10 -10.86
C LYS A 137 -8.90 5.68 -9.41
N ASP A 138 -8.48 4.43 -9.18
CA ASP A 138 -8.13 3.92 -7.85
C ASP A 138 -6.92 4.67 -7.27
N PHE A 139 -5.95 5.02 -8.11
CA PHE A 139 -4.78 5.80 -7.68
C PHE A 139 -5.18 7.18 -7.17
N LEU A 140 -6.06 7.89 -7.89
CA LEU A 140 -6.58 9.18 -7.43
C LEU A 140 -7.43 9.04 -6.17
N ALA A 141 -8.22 7.97 -6.05
CA ALA A 141 -8.98 7.66 -4.83
C ALA A 141 -8.04 7.42 -3.63
N PHE A 142 -6.98 6.64 -3.81
CA PHE A 142 -5.94 6.45 -2.79
C PHE A 142 -5.31 7.78 -2.37
N CYS A 143 -4.97 8.66 -3.33
CA CYS A 143 -4.36 9.94 -3.01
C CYS A 143 -5.24 10.79 -2.09
N ARG A 144 -6.55 10.85 -2.37
CA ARG A 144 -7.53 11.57 -1.54
C ARG A 144 -7.70 10.92 -0.16
N HIS A 145 -7.77 9.59 -0.11
CA HIS A 145 -7.84 8.85 1.14
C HIS A 145 -6.61 9.11 2.01
N PHE A 146 -5.42 9.05 1.41
CA PHE A 146 -4.18 9.26 2.16
C PHE A 146 -4.04 10.71 2.66
N GLU A 147 -4.51 11.70 1.88
CA GLU A 147 -4.62 13.09 2.31
C GLU A 147 -5.52 13.24 3.55
N ALA A 148 -6.69 12.61 3.57
CA ALA A 148 -7.58 12.59 4.73
C ALA A 148 -6.94 11.90 5.95
N VAL A 149 -6.26 10.76 5.75
CA VAL A 149 -5.51 10.05 6.80
C VAL A 149 -4.43 10.95 7.42
N VAL A 150 -3.71 11.71 6.60
CA VAL A 150 -2.69 12.66 7.08
C VAL A 150 -3.32 13.77 7.91
N ALA A 151 -4.44 14.33 7.46
CA ALA A 151 -5.16 15.36 8.21
C ALA A 151 -5.61 14.84 9.59
N TYR A 152 -6.23 13.66 9.64
CA TYR A 152 -6.66 13.03 10.89
C TYR A 152 -5.48 12.64 11.78
N HIS A 153 -4.38 12.10 11.22
CA HIS A 153 -3.17 11.83 12.01
C HIS A 153 -2.68 13.10 12.70
N TYR A 154 -2.63 14.24 12.02
CA TYR A 154 -2.18 15.50 12.62
C TYR A 154 -3.13 16.00 13.71
N ALA A 155 -4.42 15.70 13.62
CA ALA A 155 -5.38 16.03 14.68
C ALA A 155 -5.18 15.20 15.95
N PHE A 156 -4.71 13.95 15.85
CA PHE A 156 -4.52 13.04 16.99
C PHE A 156 -3.08 12.93 17.48
N ALA A 157 -2.08 13.28 16.66
CA ALA A 157 -0.68 13.22 17.04
C ALA A 157 -0.39 14.22 18.17
N LYS A 158 0.18 13.73 19.27
CA LYS A 158 0.65 14.58 20.37
C LYS A 158 1.87 15.37 19.89
N LYS A 159 1.91 16.67 20.21
CA LYS A 159 3.07 17.54 19.98
C LYS A 159 4.28 17.09 20.79
#